data_AF-E0RSA4-F1
#
_entry.id   AF-E0RSA4-F1
#
_cell.length_a   1.000
_cell.length_b   1.000
_cell.length_c   1.000
_cell.angle_alpha   90.00
_cell.angle_beta   90.00
_cell.angle_gamma   90.00
#
_symmetry.space_group_name_H-M   'P 1'
#
loop_
_entity.id
_entity.type
_entity.pdbx_description
1 polymer ?
#
loop_
_entity_poly.entity_id
_entity_poly.type
_entity_poly.pdbx_seq_one_letter_code
_entity_poly.pdbx_strand_id
1 'polypeptide(L)'
;MTNELLWFLMLTATFVSVILLYRTMGKVGLFLWIPVSVIIANIQVVKTITLFGLTATLGNIVYASTFLVTDILSEIYGTREARKAVVMGFVSLLAMIVLTQFALWFVPGPDDFSQEHLEAIFSLMPRIVLASLVAYLVSQFHDVWAFHFWKERFPSWLWFRNNASTMVSQLLDSAIFSFLAFTGVYPFGVVVEIAVTTYLFKWIVAALDTPFLYLATWLRRRDLVPGE
;
A
#
# COMPACT_ATOMS: atom_id res chain seq x y z
N MET A 1 14.54 -5.49 -20.78
CA MET A 1 14.70 -5.00 -19.38
C MET A 1 14.18 -6.08 -18.46
N THR A 2 14.89 -6.38 -17.37
CA THR A 2 14.43 -7.37 -16.38
C THR A 2 13.34 -6.75 -15.49
N ASN A 3 12.41 -7.57 -14.98
CA ASN A 3 11.33 -7.08 -14.11
C ASN A 3 11.87 -6.43 -12.85
N GLU A 4 13.00 -6.92 -12.34
CA GLU A 4 13.70 -6.39 -11.16
C GLU A 4 14.15 -4.95 -11.40
N LEU A 5 14.72 -4.66 -12.57
CA LEU A 5 15.13 -3.30 -12.92
C LEU A 5 13.90 -2.38 -13.01
N LEU A 6 12.83 -2.82 -13.67
CA LEU A 6 11.59 -2.05 -13.75
C LEU A 6 10.97 -1.81 -12.36
N TRP A 7 11.05 -2.78 -11.46
CA TRP A 7 10.57 -2.68 -10.09
C TRP A 7 11.33 -1.60 -9.31
N PHE A 8 12.66 -1.60 -9.34
CA PHE A 8 13.47 -0.57 -8.68
C PHE A 8 13.28 0.82 -9.30
N LEU A 9 13.17 0.90 -10.64
CA LEU A 9 12.87 2.14 -11.34
C LEU A 9 11.49 2.68 -10.96
N MET A 10 10.48 1.83 -10.89
CA MET A 10 9.13 2.21 -10.48
C MET A 10 9.10 2.69 -9.03
N LEU A 11 9.78 1.99 -8.12
CA LEU A 11 9.90 2.41 -6.72
C LEU A 11 10.55 3.78 -6.60
N THR A 12 11.70 3.96 -7.25
CA THR A 12 12.43 5.22 -7.24
C THR A 12 11.59 6.34 -7.83
N ALA A 13 10.95 6.11 -8.99
CA ALA A 13 10.08 7.08 -9.63
C ALA A 13 8.90 7.47 -8.72
N THR A 14 8.26 6.49 -8.07
CA THR A 14 7.12 6.69 -7.16
C THR A 14 7.53 7.57 -5.97
N PHE A 15 8.63 7.26 -5.30
CA PHE A 15 9.09 8.04 -4.16
C PHE A 15 9.62 9.42 -4.56
N VAL A 16 10.32 9.53 -5.70
CA VAL A 16 10.73 10.82 -6.25
C VAL A 16 9.49 11.67 -6.57
N SER A 17 8.44 11.11 -7.16
CA SER A 17 7.18 11.82 -7.41
C SER A 17 6.55 12.36 -6.13
N VAL A 18 6.52 11.57 -5.05
CA VAL A 18 6.06 12.05 -3.72
C VAL A 18 6.86 13.26 -3.27
N ILE A 19 8.20 13.17 -3.31
CA ILE A 19 9.08 14.27 -2.88
C ILE A 19 8.94 15.50 -3.78
N LEU A 20 8.78 15.32 -5.09
CA LEU A 20 8.56 16.43 -6.03
C LEU A 20 7.22 17.13 -5.78
N LEU A 21 6.14 16.37 -5.57
CA LEU A 21 4.84 16.94 -5.19
C LEU A 21 4.92 17.66 -3.85
N TYR A 22 5.62 17.07 -2.88
CA TYR A 22 5.85 17.73 -1.59
C TYR A 22 6.65 19.03 -1.75
N ARG A 23 7.72 19.01 -2.54
CA ARG A 23 8.54 20.20 -2.82
C ARG A 23 7.78 21.30 -3.55
N THR A 24 6.86 20.95 -4.44
CA THR A 24 6.15 21.93 -5.30
C THR A 24 4.86 22.44 -4.68
N MET A 25 4.14 21.60 -3.92
CA MET A 25 2.79 21.87 -3.41
C MET A 25 2.68 21.74 -1.88
N GLY A 26 3.77 21.43 -1.18
CA GLY A 26 3.76 21.22 0.26
C GLY A 26 2.82 20.11 0.70
N LYS A 27 2.11 20.35 1.80
CA LYS A 27 1.14 19.39 2.38
C LYS A 27 0.03 18.99 1.41
N VAL A 28 -0.39 19.90 0.52
CA VAL A 28 -1.42 19.62 -0.48
C VAL A 28 -0.95 18.54 -1.47
N GLY A 29 0.32 18.57 -1.86
CA GLY A 29 0.91 17.55 -2.74
C GLY A 29 0.88 16.16 -2.13
N LEU A 30 1.14 16.07 -0.82
CA LEU A 30 1.03 14.83 -0.06
C LEU A 30 -0.40 14.30 -0.01
N PHE A 31 -1.38 15.15 0.31
CA PHE A 31 -2.79 14.76 0.30
C PHE A 31 -3.29 14.36 -1.08
N LEU A 32 -2.81 14.99 -2.15
CA LEU A 32 -3.13 14.64 -3.53
C LEU A 32 -2.59 13.25 -3.91
N TRP A 33 -1.42 12.88 -3.39
CA TRP A 33 -0.79 11.60 -3.74
C TRP A 33 -1.54 10.38 -3.18
N ILE A 34 -2.12 10.51 -1.99
CA ILE A 34 -2.86 9.43 -1.33
C ILE A 34 -3.96 8.80 -2.21
N PRO A 35 -4.94 9.55 -2.73
CA PRO A 35 -5.98 8.97 -3.58
C PRO A 35 -5.41 8.36 -4.85
N VAL A 36 -4.43 9.01 -5.48
CA VAL A 36 -3.76 8.52 -6.69
C VAL A 36 -3.11 7.16 -6.44
N SER A 37 -2.30 7.07 -5.38
CA SER A 37 -1.57 5.85 -5.03
C SER A 37 -2.51 4.72 -4.62
N VAL A 38 -3.54 4.99 -3.80
CA VAL A 38 -4.51 3.96 -3.38
C VAL A 38 -5.27 3.39 -4.57
N ILE A 39 -5.77 4.23 -5.48
CA ILE A 39 -6.51 3.79 -6.66
C ILE A 39 -5.61 2.97 -7.59
N ILE A 40 -4.44 3.51 -7.93
CA ILE A 40 -3.50 2.84 -8.84
C ILE A 40 -3.00 1.52 -8.25
N ALA A 41 -2.68 1.48 -6.95
CA ALA A 41 -2.20 0.26 -6.30
C ALA A 41 -3.24 -0.86 -6.34
N ASN A 42 -4.52 -0.55 -6.09
CA ASN A 42 -5.59 -1.55 -6.12
C ASN A 42 -5.82 -2.09 -7.54
N ILE A 43 -5.70 -1.24 -8.57
CA ILE A 43 -5.76 -1.70 -9.97
C ILE A 43 -4.53 -2.54 -10.32
N GLN A 44 -3.32 -2.14 -9.88
CA GLN A 44 -2.10 -2.87 -10.20
C GLN A 44 -1.95 -4.21 -9.47
N VAL A 45 -2.63 -4.40 -8.33
CA VAL A 45 -2.49 -5.62 -7.53
C VAL A 45 -2.98 -6.88 -8.27
N VAL A 46 -3.89 -6.74 -9.25
CA VAL A 46 -4.34 -7.86 -10.09
C VAL A 46 -3.29 -8.29 -11.13
N LYS A 47 -2.22 -7.51 -11.32
CA LYS A 47 -1.13 -7.87 -12.23
C LYS A 47 -0.01 -8.54 -11.46
N THR A 48 0.27 -9.79 -11.81
CA THR A 48 1.42 -10.54 -11.31
C THR A 48 2.65 -10.33 -12.18
N ILE A 49 3.81 -10.30 -11.55
CA ILE A 49 5.14 -10.26 -12.17
C ILE A 49 6.06 -11.25 -11.47
N THR A 50 7.07 -11.73 -12.18
CA THR A 50 8.14 -12.54 -11.59
C THR A 50 9.28 -11.62 -11.15
N LEU A 51 9.67 -11.71 -9.89
CA LEU A 51 10.79 -10.99 -9.30
C LEU A 51 11.67 -11.95 -8.53
N PHE A 52 12.96 -12.00 -8.86
CA PHE A 52 13.95 -12.87 -8.22
C PHE A 52 13.52 -14.36 -8.22
N GLY A 53 12.79 -14.78 -9.26
CA GLY A 53 12.28 -16.15 -9.40
C GLY A 53 10.99 -16.46 -8.64
N LEU A 54 10.37 -15.48 -7.97
CA LEU A 54 9.09 -15.64 -7.25
C LEU A 54 7.99 -14.78 -7.87
N THR A 55 6.74 -15.25 -7.81
CA THR A 55 5.58 -14.48 -8.26
C THR A 55 5.18 -13.43 -7.23
N ALA A 56 4.99 -12.19 -7.67
CA ALA A 56 4.58 -11.05 -6.85
C ALA A 56 3.52 -10.19 -7.56
N THR A 57 2.79 -9.38 -6.81
CA THR A 57 1.80 -8.43 -7.36
C THR A 57 2.39 -7.02 -7.51
N LEU A 58 1.98 -6.28 -8.55
CA LEU A 58 2.58 -5.00 -8.91
C LEU A 58 2.14 -3.82 -8.02
N GLY A 59 1.02 -3.95 -7.29
CA GLY A 59 0.45 -2.87 -6.47
C GLY A 59 1.26 -2.48 -5.23
N ASN A 60 2.18 -3.33 -4.77
CA ASN A 60 2.88 -3.15 -3.49
C ASN A 60 3.76 -1.89 -3.43
N ILE A 61 4.43 -1.51 -4.53
CA ILE A 61 5.29 -0.31 -4.56
C ILE A 61 4.46 0.96 -4.42
N VAL A 62 3.42 1.09 -5.26
CA VAL A 62 2.58 2.28 -5.26
C VAL A 62 1.85 2.40 -3.93
N TYR A 63 1.37 1.27 -3.38
CA TYR A 63 0.78 1.26 -2.04
C TYR A 63 1.79 1.70 -0.97
N ALA A 64 3.04 1.24 -1.03
CA ALA A 64 4.03 1.60 -0.02
C ALA A 64 4.36 3.09 0.02
N SER A 65 4.19 3.81 -1.10
CA SER A 65 4.32 5.27 -1.12
C SER A 65 3.28 5.99 -0.26
N THR A 66 2.15 5.35 0.07
CA THR A 66 1.19 5.90 1.03
C THR A 66 1.78 5.96 2.43
N PHE A 67 2.58 4.97 2.84
CA PHE A 67 3.28 4.98 4.14
C PHE A 67 4.29 6.12 4.21
N LEU A 68 5.11 6.28 3.16
CA LEU A 68 6.04 7.42 3.07
C LEU A 68 5.30 8.76 3.23
N VAL A 69 4.16 8.93 2.56
CA VAL A 69 3.35 10.14 2.71
C VAL A 69 2.82 10.32 4.14
N THR A 70 2.26 9.26 4.74
CA THR A 70 1.73 9.35 6.11
C THR A 70 2.83 9.62 7.13
N ASP A 71 4.03 9.09 6.91
CA ASP A 71 5.19 9.29 7.79
C ASP A 71 5.70 10.73 7.69
N ILE A 72 5.82 11.28 6.47
CA ILE A 72 6.15 12.69 6.26
C ILE A 72 5.12 13.59 6.94
N LEU A 73 3.82 13.29 6.78
CA LEU A 73 2.74 14.05 7.40
C LEU A 73 2.81 13.98 8.93
N SER A 74 3.03 12.78 9.48
CA SER A 74 3.11 12.57 10.92
C SER A 74 4.30 13.29 11.54
N GLU A 75 5.46 13.21 10.91
CA GLU A 75 6.71 13.79 11.40
C GLU A 75 6.71 15.33 11.29
N ILE A 76 6.24 15.89 10.18
CA ILE A 76 6.35 17.33 9.91
C ILE A 76 5.10 18.11 10.36
N TYR A 77 3.92 17.53 10.20
CA TYR A 77 2.62 18.21 10.43
C TYR A 77 1.80 17.58 11.57
N GLY A 78 2.30 16.49 12.16
CA GLY A 78 1.67 15.82 13.30
C GLY A 78 0.66 14.74 12.90
N THR A 79 0.32 13.92 13.89
CA THR A 79 -0.55 12.73 13.74
C THR A 79 -1.96 13.05 13.25
N ARG A 80 -2.46 14.28 13.47
CA ARG A 80 -3.78 14.71 13.00
C ARG A 80 -3.83 14.77 11.47
N GLU A 81 -2.79 15.29 10.83
CA GLU A 81 -2.73 15.39 9.37
C GLU A 81 -2.51 14.01 8.73
N ALA A 82 -1.67 13.17 9.34
CA ALA A 82 -1.52 11.77 8.92
C ALA A 82 -2.86 11.01 8.98
N ARG A 83 -3.65 11.18 10.04
CA ARG A 83 -4.98 10.57 10.14
C ARG A 83 -5.94 11.07 9.06
N LYS A 84 -5.89 12.37 8.71
CA LYS A 84 -6.69 12.91 7.59
C LYS A 84 -6.31 12.25 6.26
N ALA A 85 -5.01 12.06 5.99
CA ALA A 85 -4.55 11.36 4.80
C ALA A 85 -5.07 9.92 4.74
N VAL A 86 -5.02 9.17 5.84
CA VAL A 86 -5.59 7.82 5.91
C VAL A 86 -7.09 7.82 5.59
N VAL A 87 -7.86 8.75 6.17
CA VAL A 87 -9.29 8.89 5.88
C VAL A 87 -9.54 9.23 4.41
N MET A 88 -8.74 10.12 3.81
CA MET A 88 -8.83 10.42 2.38
C MET A 88 -8.60 9.18 1.53
N GLY A 89 -7.56 8.40 1.83
CA GLY A 89 -7.29 7.14 1.12
C GLY A 89 -8.45 6.15 1.22
N PHE A 90 -9.03 6.00 2.42
CA PHE A 90 -10.20 5.15 2.63
C PHE A 90 -11.44 5.62 1.85
N VAL A 91 -11.75 6.92 1.88
CA VAL A 91 -12.87 7.49 1.12
C VAL A 91 -12.66 7.32 -0.38
N SER A 92 -11.43 7.52 -0.87
CA SER A 92 -11.09 7.33 -2.28
C SER A 92 -11.21 5.86 -2.70
N LEU A 93 -10.86 4.92 -1.83
CA LEU A 93 -11.06 3.50 -2.09
C LEU A 93 -12.54 3.14 -2.20
N LEU A 94 -13.39 3.63 -1.28
CA LEU A 94 -14.83 3.42 -1.36
C LEU A 94 -15.43 4.04 -2.62
N ALA A 95 -15.04 5.27 -2.96
CA ALA A 95 -15.47 5.94 -4.17
C ALA A 95 -15.05 5.14 -5.42
N MET A 96 -13.80 4.64 -5.45
CA MET A 96 -13.32 3.79 -6.54
C MET A 96 -14.19 2.55 -6.72
N ILE A 97 -14.51 1.83 -5.65
CA ILE A 97 -15.37 0.64 -5.72
C ILE A 97 -16.73 1.02 -6.28
N VAL A 98 -17.39 2.00 -5.68
CA VAL A 98 -18.74 2.40 -6.10
C VAL A 98 -18.75 2.79 -7.58
N LEU A 99 -17.86 3.69 -8.00
CA LEU A 99 -17.82 4.18 -9.38
C LEU A 99 -17.45 3.07 -10.38
N THR A 100 -16.50 2.19 -10.04
CA THR A 100 -16.11 1.07 -10.91
C THR A 100 -17.19 0.01 -11.00
N GLN A 101 -17.93 -0.28 -9.93
CA GLN A 101 -19.06 -1.22 -9.98
C GLN A 101 -20.23 -0.64 -10.78
N PHE A 102 -20.55 0.65 -10.62
CA PHE A 102 -21.55 1.30 -11.46
C PHE A 102 -21.16 1.26 -12.93
N ALA A 103 -19.87 1.45 -13.27
CA ALA A 103 -19.39 1.35 -14.64
C ALA A 103 -19.72 -0.02 -15.27
N LEU A 104 -19.56 -1.12 -14.52
CA LEU A 104 -19.88 -2.46 -15.01
C LEU A 104 -21.39 -2.73 -15.21
N TRP A 105 -22.26 -1.94 -14.58
CA TRP A 105 -23.72 -2.11 -14.70
C TRP A 105 -24.33 -1.37 -15.89
N PHE A 106 -23.59 -0.46 -16.53
CA PHE A 106 -24.07 0.16 -17.76
C PHE A 106 -24.11 -0.86 -18.89
N VAL A 107 -25.15 -0.80 -19.72
CA VAL A 107 -25.24 -1.63 -20.93
C VAL A 107 -24.22 -1.09 -21.94
N PRO A 108 -23.27 -1.91 -22.42
CA PRO A 108 -22.28 -1.46 -23.39
C PRO A 108 -22.94 -1.08 -24.71
N GLY A 109 -22.36 -0.09 -25.39
CA GLY A 109 -22.77 0.27 -26.75
C GLY A 109 -22.45 -0.85 -27.76
N PRO A 110 -23.07 -0.82 -28.95
CA PRO A 110 -22.87 -1.87 -29.96
C PRO A 110 -21.42 -1.99 -30.46
N ASP A 111 -20.66 -0.88 -30.42
CA ASP A 111 -19.25 -0.82 -30.83
C ASP A 111 -18.28 -0.70 -29.64
N ASP A 112 -18.74 -0.99 -28.41
CA ASP A 112 -17.87 -0.91 -27.23
C ASP A 112 -16.83 -2.05 -27.24
N PHE A 113 -15.57 -1.67 -27.05
CA PHE A 113 -14.45 -2.59 -26.91
C PHE A 113 -13.97 -2.72 -25.45
N SER A 114 -14.50 -1.91 -24.53
CA SER A 114 -13.92 -1.69 -23.22
C SER A 114 -14.50 -2.58 -22.12
N GLN A 115 -15.77 -2.98 -22.23
CA GLN A 115 -16.52 -3.70 -21.20
C GLN A 115 -15.80 -4.96 -20.69
N GLU A 116 -15.33 -5.83 -21.59
CA GLU A 116 -14.64 -7.07 -21.20
C GLU A 116 -13.36 -6.78 -20.37
N HIS A 117 -12.62 -5.75 -20.76
CA HIS A 117 -11.40 -5.34 -20.06
C HIS A 117 -11.70 -4.70 -18.69
N LEU A 118 -12.79 -3.92 -18.61
CA LEU A 118 -13.26 -3.36 -17.35
C LEU A 118 -13.75 -4.46 -16.40
N GLU A 119 -14.51 -5.44 -16.90
CA GLU A 119 -14.98 -6.58 -16.11
C GLU A 119 -13.81 -7.39 -15.55
N ALA A 120 -12.77 -7.65 -16.36
CA ALA A 120 -11.59 -8.40 -15.93
C ALA A 120 -10.85 -7.75 -14.74
N ILE A 121 -10.83 -6.41 -14.66
CA ILE A 121 -10.14 -5.67 -13.60
C ILE A 121 -11.08 -5.35 -12.44
N PHE A 122 -12.24 -4.76 -12.73
CA PHE A 122 -13.11 -4.16 -11.74
C PHE A 122 -14.02 -5.16 -11.02
N SER A 123 -14.29 -6.35 -11.58
CA SER A 123 -15.04 -7.40 -10.88
C SER A 123 -14.32 -7.93 -9.64
N LEU A 124 -12.98 -7.90 -9.65
CA LEU A 124 -12.14 -8.35 -8.54
C LEU A 124 -11.96 -7.28 -7.44
N MET A 125 -12.25 -6.00 -7.73
CA MET A 125 -12.00 -4.90 -6.79
C MET A 125 -12.75 -5.04 -5.46
N PRO A 126 -14.07 -5.37 -5.41
CA PRO A 126 -14.76 -5.58 -4.15
C PRO A 126 -14.12 -6.68 -3.31
N ARG A 127 -13.69 -7.77 -3.96
CA ARG A 127 -13.02 -8.89 -3.30
C ARG A 127 -11.67 -8.48 -2.70
N ILE A 128 -10.86 -7.76 -3.46
CA ILE A 128 -9.55 -7.26 -3.00
C ILE A 128 -9.71 -6.35 -1.78
N VAL A 129 -10.68 -5.44 -1.83
CA VAL A 129 -10.94 -4.51 -0.72
C VAL A 129 -11.41 -5.25 0.52
N LEU A 130 -12.35 -6.19 0.38
CA LEU A 130 -12.81 -7.00 1.51
C LEU A 130 -11.67 -7.83 2.10
N ALA A 131 -10.81 -8.43 1.27
CA ALA A 131 -9.62 -9.14 1.71
C ALA A 131 -8.68 -8.23 2.51
N SER A 132 -8.42 -7.00 2.02
CA SER A 132 -7.59 -6.00 2.73
C SER A 132 -8.19 -5.59 4.07
N LEU A 133 -9.51 -5.36 4.15
CA LEU A 133 -10.18 -4.99 5.39
C LEU A 133 -10.12 -6.10 6.43
N VAL A 134 -10.36 -7.35 6.02
CA VAL A 134 -10.27 -8.51 6.92
C VAL A 134 -8.83 -8.73 7.38
N ALA A 135 -7.87 -8.68 6.46
CA ALA A 135 -6.45 -8.81 6.79
C ALA A 135 -6.00 -7.74 7.78
N TYR A 136 -6.37 -6.48 7.53
CA TYR A 136 -6.08 -5.36 8.41
C TYR A 136 -6.69 -5.55 9.81
N LEU A 137 -7.99 -5.87 9.92
CA LEU A 137 -8.63 -6.03 11.22
C LEU A 137 -7.97 -7.14 12.03
N VAL A 138 -7.75 -8.31 11.43
CA VAL A 138 -7.14 -9.45 12.13
C VAL A 138 -5.69 -9.14 12.51
N SER A 139 -4.91 -8.52 11.62
CA SER A 139 -3.52 -8.16 11.90
C SER A 139 -3.40 -7.11 12.99
N GLN A 140 -4.27 -6.09 13.01
CA GLN A 140 -4.27 -5.07 14.06
C GLN A 140 -4.67 -5.64 15.43
N PHE A 141 -5.70 -6.49 15.50
CA PHE A 141 -6.06 -7.13 16.77
C PHE A 141 -4.95 -8.04 17.28
N HIS A 142 -4.30 -8.80 16.39
CA HIS A 142 -3.14 -9.60 16.74
C HIS A 142 -1.98 -8.72 17.22
N ASP A 143 -1.69 -7.59 16.57
CA ASP A 143 -0.59 -6.70 16.95
C ASP A 143 -0.76 -6.14 18.36
N VAL A 144 -1.95 -5.65 18.68
CA VAL A 144 -2.26 -5.15 20.02
C VAL A 144 -2.08 -6.27 21.05
N TRP A 145 -2.65 -7.45 20.79
CA TRP A 145 -2.55 -8.59 21.70
C TRP A 145 -1.09 -9.06 21.88
N ALA A 146 -0.34 -9.21 20.79
CA ALA A 146 1.03 -9.68 20.79
C ALA A 146 1.96 -8.68 21.49
N PHE A 147 1.79 -7.38 21.24
CA PHE A 147 2.54 -6.34 21.95
C PHE A 147 2.33 -6.43 23.48
N HIS A 148 1.09 -6.60 23.94
CA HIS A 148 0.79 -6.78 25.36
C HIS A 148 1.36 -8.08 25.93
N PHE A 149 1.22 -9.20 25.21
CA PHE A 149 1.81 -10.49 25.58
C PHE A 149 3.34 -10.39 25.77
N TRP A 150 4.04 -9.78 24.81
CA TRP A 150 5.50 -9.61 24.91
C TRP A 150 5.88 -8.57 25.96
N LYS A 151 5.04 -7.56 26.22
CA LYS A 151 5.24 -6.57 27.29
C LYS A 151 5.23 -7.21 28.68
N GLU A 152 4.36 -8.17 28.93
CA GLU A 152 4.31 -8.91 30.20
C GLU A 152 5.55 -9.80 30.41
N ARG A 153 6.09 -10.36 29.32
CA ARG A 153 7.20 -11.33 29.39
C ARG A 153 8.60 -10.68 29.32
N PHE A 154 8.74 -9.56 28.60
CA PHE A 154 10.02 -8.85 28.40
C PHE A 154 9.86 -7.33 28.61
N PRO A 155 9.54 -6.88 29.84
CA PRO A 155 9.15 -5.49 30.10
C PRO A 155 10.22 -4.44 29.78
N SER A 156 11.50 -4.81 29.76
CA SER A 156 12.64 -3.92 29.50
C SER A 156 13.03 -3.83 28.02
N TRP A 157 12.60 -4.76 27.15
CA TRP A 157 13.08 -4.84 25.77
C TRP A 157 12.08 -4.26 24.77
N LEU A 158 11.92 -2.93 24.74
CA LEU A 158 10.92 -2.25 23.90
C LEU A 158 11.07 -2.58 22.41
N TRP A 159 12.31 -2.55 21.93
CA TRP A 159 12.63 -2.85 20.54
C TRP A 159 12.22 -4.28 20.14
N PHE A 160 12.55 -5.27 20.97
CA PHE A 160 12.20 -6.67 20.68
C PHE A 160 10.69 -6.87 20.61
N ARG A 161 9.95 -6.34 21.59
CA ARG A 161 8.48 -6.48 21.65
C ARG A 161 7.78 -5.84 20.46
N ASN A 162 8.20 -4.64 20.07
CA ASN A 162 7.63 -3.93 18.95
C ASN A 162 7.88 -4.67 17.62
N ASN A 163 9.14 -5.01 17.34
CA ASN A 163 9.49 -5.71 16.10
C ASN A 163 8.87 -7.11 16.03
N ALA A 164 8.90 -7.89 17.12
CA ALA A 164 8.32 -9.22 17.13
C ALA A 164 6.79 -9.19 16.89
N SER A 165 6.10 -8.25 17.55
CA SER A 165 4.66 -8.03 17.34
C SER A 165 4.37 -7.66 15.88
N THR A 166 5.03 -6.62 15.38
CA THR A 166 4.81 -6.12 14.03
C THR A 166 5.15 -7.16 12.97
N MET A 167 6.23 -7.93 13.13
CA MET A 167 6.62 -8.97 12.18
C MET A 167 5.56 -10.05 12.02
N VAL A 168 5.05 -10.58 13.14
CA VAL A 168 4.02 -11.63 13.10
C VAL A 168 2.69 -11.08 12.57
N SER A 169 2.32 -9.86 12.98
CA SER A 169 1.10 -9.20 12.51
C SER A 169 1.14 -8.92 11.01
N GLN A 170 2.29 -8.50 10.47
CA GLN A 170 2.47 -8.29 9.03
C GLN A 170 2.46 -9.60 8.25
N LEU A 171 2.98 -10.70 8.83
CA LEU A 171 2.88 -12.02 8.23
C LEU A 171 1.42 -12.47 8.13
N LEU A 172 0.64 -12.29 9.20
CA LEU A 172 -0.80 -12.58 9.21
C LEU A 172 -1.56 -11.72 8.19
N ASP A 173 -1.26 -10.42 8.13
CA ASP A 173 -1.84 -9.49 7.16
C ASP A 173 -1.61 -9.98 5.73
N SER A 174 -0.34 -10.21 5.37
CA SER A 174 0.03 -10.67 4.02
C SER A 174 -0.55 -12.03 3.67
N ALA A 175 -0.57 -12.97 4.62
CA ALA A 175 -1.17 -14.28 4.39
C ALA A 175 -2.69 -14.17 4.17
N ILE A 176 -3.42 -13.55 5.10
CA ILE A 176 -4.88 -13.42 5.03
C ILE A 176 -5.29 -12.67 3.76
N PHE A 177 -4.61 -11.56 3.45
CA PHE A 177 -4.85 -10.81 2.23
C PHE A 177 -4.67 -11.68 1.00
N SER A 178 -3.50 -12.32 0.84
CA SER A 178 -3.19 -13.11 -0.36
C SER A 178 -4.15 -14.28 -0.54
N PHE A 179 -4.47 -15.02 0.53
CA PHE A 179 -5.41 -16.14 0.44
C PHE A 179 -6.84 -15.68 0.13
N LEU A 180 -7.35 -14.64 0.80
CA LEU A 180 -8.70 -14.15 0.54
C LEU A 180 -8.83 -13.47 -0.83
N ALA A 181 -7.83 -12.70 -1.25
CA ALA A 181 -7.86 -11.98 -2.53
C ALA A 181 -7.72 -12.92 -3.73
N PHE A 182 -6.87 -13.95 -3.65
CA PHE A 182 -6.42 -14.67 -4.84
C PHE A 182 -6.73 -16.17 -4.91
N THR A 183 -7.26 -16.79 -3.84
CA THR A 183 -7.66 -18.21 -3.92
C THR A 183 -8.77 -18.41 -4.97
N GLY A 184 -8.58 -19.35 -5.90
CA GLY A 184 -9.51 -19.56 -7.02
C GLY A 184 -9.39 -18.53 -8.15
N VAL A 185 -8.48 -17.55 -8.03
CA VAL A 185 -8.03 -16.68 -9.13
C VAL A 185 -6.71 -17.20 -9.69
N TYR A 186 -5.77 -17.57 -8.80
CA TYR A 186 -4.48 -18.16 -9.17
C TYR A 186 -4.31 -19.57 -8.62
N PRO A 187 -3.40 -20.38 -9.20
CA PRO A 187 -3.00 -21.66 -8.63
C PRO A 187 -2.49 -21.50 -7.19
N PHE A 188 -2.75 -22.49 -6.33
CA PHE A 188 -2.43 -22.39 -4.89
C PHE A 188 -0.95 -22.08 -4.62
N GLY A 189 -0.02 -22.70 -5.37
CA GLY A 189 1.41 -22.42 -5.24
C GLY A 189 1.75 -20.94 -5.52
N VAL A 190 1.10 -20.34 -6.51
CA VAL A 190 1.26 -18.91 -6.85
C VAL A 190 0.71 -18.02 -5.73
N VAL A 191 -0.41 -18.39 -5.11
CA VAL A 191 -0.97 -17.63 -3.97
C VAL A 191 0.00 -17.64 -2.78
N VAL A 192 0.64 -18.78 -2.51
CA VAL A 192 1.68 -18.89 -1.47
C VAL A 192 2.89 -18.02 -1.81
N GLU A 193 3.37 -18.05 -3.07
CA GLU A 193 4.45 -17.16 -3.51
C GLU A 193 4.09 -15.67 -3.33
N ILE A 194 2.86 -15.28 -3.69
CA ILE A 194 2.37 -13.90 -3.51
C ILE A 194 2.34 -13.51 -2.02
N ALA A 195 1.91 -14.41 -1.13
CA ALA A 195 1.90 -14.15 0.31
C ALA A 195 3.32 -13.89 0.84
N VAL A 196 4.27 -14.74 0.45
CA VAL A 196 5.68 -14.64 0.84
C VAL A 196 6.31 -13.38 0.26
N THR A 197 6.15 -13.11 -1.04
CA THR A 197 6.75 -11.93 -1.69
C THR A 197 6.15 -10.64 -1.18
N THR A 198 4.83 -10.58 -0.96
CA THR A 198 4.17 -9.41 -0.37
C THR A 198 4.72 -9.11 1.02
N TYR A 199 4.91 -10.14 1.86
CA TYR A 199 5.51 -9.97 3.17
C TYR A 199 6.97 -9.49 3.10
N LEU A 200 7.81 -10.13 2.27
CA LEU A 200 9.22 -9.78 2.14
C LEU A 200 9.43 -8.36 1.58
N PHE A 201 8.67 -7.99 0.55
CA PHE A 201 8.82 -6.69 -0.08
C PHE A 201 8.36 -5.54 0.80
N LYS A 202 7.42 -5.74 1.72
CA LYS A 202 7.08 -4.70 2.72
C LYS A 202 8.32 -4.23 3.48
N TRP A 203 9.19 -5.16 3.90
CA TRP A 203 10.44 -4.82 4.62
C TRP A 203 11.43 -4.08 3.74
N ILE A 204 11.62 -4.54 2.51
CA ILE A 204 12.56 -3.91 1.57
C ILE A 204 12.09 -2.48 1.27
N VAL A 205 10.81 -2.29 0.99
CA VAL A 205 10.28 -0.97 0.66
C VAL A 205 10.28 -0.06 1.89
N ALA A 206 9.99 -0.56 3.09
CA ALA A 206 10.11 0.19 4.34
C ALA A 206 11.55 0.56 4.70
N ALA A 207 12.56 -0.20 4.26
CA ALA A 207 13.95 0.23 4.39
C ALA A 207 14.30 1.33 3.38
N LEU A 208 13.71 1.26 2.18
CA LEU A 208 13.96 2.18 1.07
C LEU A 208 13.19 3.50 1.19
N ASP A 209 12.11 3.57 1.96
CA ASP A 209 11.36 4.81 2.19
C ASP A 209 12.13 5.80 3.09
N THR A 210 12.97 5.28 3.97
CA THR A 210 13.58 6.03 5.07
C THR A 210 14.49 7.16 4.54
N PRO A 211 15.35 6.95 3.52
CA PRO A 211 16.10 8.04 2.88
C PRO A 211 15.21 9.18 2.35
N PHE A 212 14.03 8.86 1.82
CA PHE A 212 13.10 9.86 1.28
C PHE A 212 12.39 10.63 2.38
N LEU A 213 12.09 9.99 3.52
CA LEU A 213 11.60 10.69 4.72
C LEU A 213 12.64 11.71 5.23
N TYR A 214 13.91 11.31 5.32
CA TYR A 214 14.99 12.24 5.65
C TYR A 214 15.13 13.38 4.62
N LEU A 215 14.95 13.09 3.33
CA LEU A 215 14.96 14.11 2.29
C LEU A 215 13.79 15.12 2.46
N ALA A 216 12.58 14.64 2.75
CA ALA A 216 11.42 15.49 2.98
C ALA A 216 11.61 16.42 4.18
N THR A 217 12.07 15.87 5.31
CA THR A 217 12.36 16.65 6.52
C THR A 217 13.48 17.67 6.28
N TRP A 218 14.52 17.30 5.53
CA TRP A 218 15.59 18.20 5.12
C TRP A 218 15.07 19.35 4.24
N LEU A 219 14.21 19.06 3.26
CA LEU A 219 13.60 20.07 2.39
C LEU A 219 12.80 21.09 3.22
N ARG A 220 12.02 20.60 4.19
CA ARG A 220 11.25 21.47 5.09
C ARG A 220 12.16 22.33 5.97
N ARG A 221 13.22 21.76 6.54
CA ARG A 221 14.19 22.50 7.38
C ARG A 221 14.92 23.61 6.64
N ARG A 222 15.08 23.47 5.31
CA ARG A 222 15.69 24.49 4.44
C ARG A 222 14.70 25.46 3.83
N ASP A 223 13.43 25.41 4.23
CA ASP A 223 12.37 26.25 3.68
C ASP A 223 12.25 26.13 2.14
N LEU A 224 12.54 24.94 1.61
CA LEU A 224 12.46 24.60 0.18
C LEU A 224 11.10 24.03 -0.22
N VAL A 225 10.14 24.09 0.70
CA VAL A 225 8.77 23.62 0.56
C VAL A 225 7.88 24.84 0.73
N PRO A 226 6.86 25.07 -0.11
CA PRO A 226 5.93 26.17 0.06
C PRO A 226 5.44 26.27 1.51
N GLY A 227 5.55 27.49 2.06
CA GLY A 227 4.96 27.82 3.35
C GLY A 227 3.45 27.60 3.32
N GLU A 228 2.89 27.22 4.47
CA GLU A 228 1.45 27.35 4.73
C GLU A 228 1.18 28.69 5.40
#